data_AF-A0A832IPX6-F1
#
_entry.id   AF-A0A832IPX6-F1
#
_cell.length_a   1.000
_cell.length_b   1.000
_cell.length_c   1.000
_cell.angle_alpha   90.00
_cell.angle_beta   90.00
_cell.angle_gamma   90.00
#
_symmetry.space_group_name_H-M   'P 1'
#
loop_
_entity.id
_entity.type
_entity.pdbx_description
1 polymer ?
#
loop_
_entity_poly.entity_id
_entity_poly.type
_entity_poly.pdbx_seq_one_letter_code
_entity_poly.pdbx_strand_id
1 'polypeptide(L)' 'YSYALRDAIAAVKIPVAEVHLSQVYSREEFRRKSVIGEVCKGTVTGFGKFSYYAAVYALMNLVGE' A
#
# COMPACT_ATOMS: atom_id res chain seq x y z
N TYR A 1 -12.00 -5.70 -8.35
CA TYR A 1 -10.55 -5.52 -8.17
C TYR A 1 -9.97 -4.86 -9.41
N SER A 2 -8.93 -4.02 -9.28
CA SER A 2 -8.35 -3.27 -10.41
C SER A 2 -6.92 -3.75 -10.73
N TYR A 3 -6.80 -4.65 -11.70
CA TYR A 3 -5.49 -5.06 -12.24
C TYR A 3 -4.86 -3.97 -13.12
N ALA A 4 -5.66 -3.10 -13.73
CA ALA A 4 -5.15 -1.94 -14.45
C ALA A 4 -4.33 -1.00 -13.55
N LEU A 5 -4.75 -0.79 -12.28
CA LEU A 5 -3.95 -0.03 -11.31
C LEU A 5 -2.68 -0.76 -10.90
N ARG A 6 -2.74 -2.10 -10.73
CA ARG A 6 -1.55 -2.92 -10.44
C ARG A 6 -0.51 -2.75 -11.54
N ASP A 7 -0.92 -2.86 -12.80
CA ASP A 7 -0.01 -2.76 -13.93
C ASP A 7 0.55 -1.34 -14.09
N ALA A 8 -0.27 -0.31 -13.84
CA ALA A 8 0.19 1.07 -13.81
C ALA A 8 1.25 1.31 -12.72
N ILE A 9 1.04 0.77 -11.50
CA ILE A 9 2.02 0.86 -10.41
C ILE A 9 3.30 0.09 -10.76
N ALA A 10 3.18 -1.11 -11.35
CA ALA A 10 4.33 -1.91 -11.77
C ALA A 10 5.17 -1.25 -12.86
N ALA A 11 4.56 -0.41 -13.70
CA ALA A 11 5.23 0.28 -14.80
C ALA A 11 6.02 1.53 -14.38
N VAL A 12 5.69 2.15 -13.25
CA VAL A 12 6.38 3.36 -12.78
C VAL A 12 7.67 3.02 -12.02
N LYS A 13 8.67 3.91 -12.12
CA LYS A 13 9.98 3.72 -11.46
C LYS A 13 10.07 4.34 -10.06
N ILE A 14 9.00 4.97 -9.59
CA ILE A 14 8.94 5.61 -8.27
C ILE A 14 8.40 4.62 -7.23
N PRO A 15 8.88 4.68 -5.97
CA PRO A 15 8.37 3.81 -4.91
C PRO A 15 6.92 4.15 -4.55
N VAL A 16 6.09 3.13 -4.38
CA VAL A 16 4.66 3.26 -4.03
C VAL A 16 4.38 2.50 -2.74
N ALA A 17 3.62 3.09 -1.82
CA ALA A 17 3.15 2.44 -0.60
C ALA A 17 1.61 2.34 -0.60
N GLU A 18 1.08 1.18 -0.23
CA GLU A 18 -0.36 0.96 -0.07
C GLU A 18 -0.79 1.29 1.36
N VAL A 19 -1.92 1.99 1.52
CA VAL A 19 -2.41 2.45 2.82
C VAL A 19 -3.88 2.09 2.99
N HIS A 20 -4.21 1.49 4.13
CA HIS A 20 -5.58 1.22 4.56
C HIS A 20 -5.82 1.76 5.97
N LEU A 21 -6.88 2.56 6.15
CA LEU A 21 -7.28 3.07 7.46
C LEU A 21 -7.63 1.95 8.44
N SER A 22 -8.46 1.00 8.02
CA SER A 22 -8.91 -0.14 8.83
C SER A 22 -7.99 -1.34 8.69
N GLN A 23 -8.02 -2.27 9.66
CA GLN A 23 -7.31 -3.53 9.60
C GLN A 23 -8.00 -4.47 8.59
N VAL A 24 -7.53 -4.48 7.34
CA VAL A 24 -8.19 -5.22 6.26
C VAL A 24 -8.13 -6.74 6.46
N TYR A 25 -7.14 -7.23 7.21
CA TYR A 25 -6.99 -8.66 7.50
C TYR A 25 -8.00 -9.20 8.52
N SER A 26 -8.63 -8.33 9.31
CA SER A 26 -9.70 -8.67 10.26
C SER A 26 -11.11 -8.55 9.66
N ARG A 27 -11.19 -8.36 8.33
CA ARG A 27 -12.42 -8.11 7.60
C ARG A 27 -12.77 -9.28 6.67
N GLU A 28 -13.83 -9.10 5.90
CA GLU A 28 -14.33 -10.07 4.93
C GLU A 28 -13.22 -10.56 3.99
N GLU A 29 -13.27 -11.83 3.58
CA GLU A 29 -12.18 -12.49 2.84
C GLU A 29 -11.75 -11.72 1.59
N PHE A 30 -12.71 -11.18 0.86
CA PHE A 30 -12.47 -10.43 -0.35
C PHE A 30 -11.66 -9.13 -0.11
N ARG A 31 -11.65 -8.58 1.12
CA ARG A 31 -10.86 -7.38 1.47
C ARG A 31 -9.45 -7.70 1.93
N ARG A 32 -9.19 -8.95 2.31
CA ARG A 32 -7.85 -9.41 2.74
C ARG A 32 -6.89 -9.52 1.56
N LYS A 33 -7.42 -9.67 0.34
CA LYS A 33 -6.63 -9.80 -0.89
C LYS A 33 -6.51 -8.45 -1.60
N SER A 34 -5.33 -7.83 -1.50
CA SER A 34 -4.95 -6.70 -2.35
C SER A 34 -4.40 -7.20 -3.68
N VAL A 35 -4.83 -6.59 -4.79
CA VAL A 35 -4.26 -6.85 -6.12
C VAL A 35 -3.10 -5.91 -6.46
N ILE A 36 -2.92 -4.83 -5.68
CA ILE A 36 -1.84 -3.85 -5.89
C ILE A 36 -0.70 -4.04 -4.88
N GLY A 37 -0.96 -4.68 -3.73
CA GLY A 37 0.02 -4.78 -2.65
C GLY A 37 1.32 -5.48 -3.03
N GLU A 38 1.26 -6.44 -3.97
CA GLU A 38 2.43 -7.14 -4.49
C GLU A 38 3.40 -6.24 -5.28
N VAL A 39 2.90 -5.16 -5.87
CA VAL A 39 3.71 -4.24 -6.70
C VAL A 39 4.06 -2.94 -5.95
N CYS A 40 3.57 -2.78 -4.72
CA CYS A 40 3.97 -1.72 -3.81
C CYS A 40 5.24 -2.12 -3.03
N LYS A 41 5.99 -1.14 -2.51
CA LYS A 41 7.11 -1.37 -1.58
C LYS A 41 6.67 -1.94 -0.25
N GLY A 42 5.45 -1.63 0.17
CA GLY A 42 4.87 -2.14 1.41
C GLY A 42 3.41 -1.70 1.55
N THR A 43 2.74 -2.32 2.52
CA THR A 43 1.35 -2.01 2.89
C THR A 43 1.28 -1.66 4.36
N VAL A 44 0.63 -0.54 4.70
CA VAL A 44 0.33 -0.17 6.09
C VAL A 44 -1.18 -0.21 6.29
N THR A 45 -1.66 -1.01 7.26
CA THR A 45 -3.09 -1.19 7.51
C THR A 45 -3.41 -1.17 9.00
N GLY A 46 -4.58 -0.63 9.38
CA GLY A 46 -5.15 -0.80 10.71
C GLY A 46 -4.85 0.27 11.75
N PHE A 47 -4.14 1.34 11.37
CA PHE A 47 -3.75 2.41 12.30
C PHE A 47 -4.50 3.73 12.04
N GLY A 48 -5.62 3.68 11.31
CA GLY A 48 -6.39 4.87 10.94
C GLY A 48 -5.51 5.87 10.20
N LYS A 49 -5.63 7.15 10.54
CA LYS A 49 -4.83 8.22 9.92
C LYS A 49 -3.30 8.01 10.10
N PHE A 50 -2.88 7.29 11.14
CA PHE A 50 -1.46 7.04 11.37
C PHE A 50 -0.83 6.13 10.32
N SER A 51 -1.63 5.34 9.59
CA SER A 51 -1.15 4.56 8.45
C SER A 51 -0.54 5.45 7.35
N TYR A 52 -1.05 6.68 7.17
CA TYR A 52 -0.45 7.64 6.23
C TYR A 52 0.92 8.13 6.70
N TYR A 53 1.05 8.53 7.97
CA TYR A 53 2.32 9.02 8.50
C TYR A 53 3.42 7.95 8.42
N ALA A 54 3.10 6.71 8.78
CA ALA A 54 4.04 5.59 8.69
C ALA A 54 4.48 5.31 7.23
N ALA A 55 3.53 5.32 6.29
CA ALA A 55 3.84 5.11 4.88
C ALA A 55 4.69 6.24 4.27
N VAL A 56 4.39 7.50 4.61
CA VAL A 56 5.18 8.65 4.17
C VAL A 56 6.59 8.59 4.76
N TYR A 57 6.73 8.30 6.05
CA TYR A 57 8.04 8.14 6.68
C TYR A 57 8.86 7.03 6.00
N ALA A 58 8.25 5.89 5.70
CA ALA A 58 8.92 4.81 4.97
C ALA A 58 9.36 5.26 3.56
N LEU A 59 8.48 5.93 2.81
CA LEU A 59 8.82 6.44 1.47
C LEU A 59 9.92 7.50 1.50
N MET A 60 9.94 8.40 2.48
CA MET A 60 11.00 9.41 2.62
C MET A 60 12.38 8.77 2.80
N ASN A 61 12.48 7.68 3.56
CA ASN A 61 13.74 6.97 3.76
C ASN A 61 14.15 6.13 2.53
N LEU A 62 13.21 5.74 1.67
CA LEU A 62 13.51 5.03 0.41
C LEU A 62 13.91 5.96 -0.74
N VAL A 63 13.45 7.22 -0.72
CA VAL A 63 13.78 8.23 -1.75
C VAL A 63 15.06 8.99 -1.42
N GLY A 64 15.48 8.98 -0.14
CA GLY A 64 16.73 9.57 0.31
C GLY A 64 17.97 8.68 0.14
N GLU A 65 17.79 7.41 -0.27
CA GLU A 65 18.84 6.49 -0.70
C GLU A 65 19.11 6.61 -2.20
#